data_AF-A0A521YEN5-F1
#
_entry.id   AF-A0A521YEN5-F1
#
_cell.length_a   1.000
_cell.length_b   1.000
_cell.length_c   1.000
_cell.angle_alpha   90.00
_cell.angle_beta   90.00
_cell.angle_gamma   90.00
#
_symmetry.space_group_name_H-M   'P 1'
#
loop_
_entity.id
_entity.type
_entity.pdbx_description
1 polymer ?
#
loop_
_entity_poly.entity_id
_entity_poly.type
_entity_poly.pdbx_seq_one_letter_code
_entity_poly.pdbx_strand_id
1 'polypeptide(L)'
;MAPTPVAGELETLLRHAGVDLLLKRIDQLGYRRRICEGMQMHFRCTRASVWRFAGEGDERVLARVAVCERGGFSEGGPILHQRQYGRYFDELMRSGVYRCADVRQDPKLDELAADYLAGFGVR
;
A
#
# COMPACT_ATOMS: atom_id res chain seq x y z
N MET A 1 26.17 -6.96 4.24
CA MET A 1 25.32 -7.44 3.14
C MET A 1 24.05 -8.01 3.77
N ALA A 2 22.92 -7.31 3.70
CA ALA A 2 21.68 -7.78 4.29
C ALA A 2 21.11 -8.92 3.45
N PRO A 3 20.54 -9.99 4.05
CA PRO A 3 19.90 -11.05 3.29
C PRO A 3 18.76 -10.45 2.46
N THR A 4 18.79 -10.69 1.15
CA THR A 4 17.66 -10.41 0.26
C THR A 4 16.46 -11.19 0.78
N PRO A 5 15.35 -10.53 1.11
CA PRO A 5 14.13 -11.22 1.53
C PRO A 5 13.73 -12.21 0.42
N VAL A 6 13.57 -13.49 0.77
CA VAL A 6 13.19 -14.50 -0.21
C VAL A 6 11.72 -14.25 -0.54
N ALA A 7 11.39 -13.95 -1.80
CA ALA A 7 10.04 -13.60 -2.22
C ALA A 7 8.96 -14.62 -1.75
N GLY A 8 9.34 -15.90 -1.57
CA GLY A 8 8.47 -16.95 -1.04
C GLY A 8 8.03 -16.78 0.42
N GLU A 9 8.78 -16.05 1.25
CA GLU A 9 8.42 -15.82 2.66
C GLU A 9 7.22 -14.87 2.79
N LEU A 10 7.21 -13.77 2.02
CA LEU A 10 6.09 -12.84 2.00
C LEU A 10 4.86 -13.51 1.41
N GLU A 11 5.01 -14.23 0.31
CA GLU A 11 3.90 -14.95 -0.32
C GLU A 11 3.25 -15.94 0.66
N THR A 12 4.07 -16.71 1.38
CA THR A 12 3.62 -17.66 2.39
C THR A 12 2.88 -16.96 3.54
N LEU A 13 3.43 -15.85 4.03
CA LEU A 13 2.78 -15.03 5.06
C LEU A 13 1.39 -14.55 4.60
N LEU A 14 1.29 -14.01 3.39
CA LEU A 14 0.04 -13.50 2.83
C LEU A 14 -0.97 -14.64 2.64
N ARG A 15 -0.53 -15.81 2.14
CA ARG A 15 -1.38 -17.00 1.98
C ARG A 15 -1.91 -17.48 3.33
N HIS A 16 -1.07 -17.60 4.35
CA HIS A 16 -1.51 -18.01 5.69
C HIS A 16 -2.48 -17.01 6.31
N ALA A 17 -2.23 -15.70 6.17
CA ALA A 17 -3.16 -14.68 6.63
C ALA A 17 -4.54 -14.81 5.94
N GLY A 18 -4.55 -15.09 4.63
CA GLY A 18 -5.79 -15.34 3.88
C GLY A 18 -6.54 -16.59 4.34
N VAL A 19 -5.83 -17.69 4.58
CA VAL A 19 -6.41 -18.94 5.11
C VAL A 19 -7.00 -18.72 6.50
N ASP A 20 -6.26 -18.04 7.40
CA ASP A 20 -6.75 -17.75 8.74
C ASP A 20 -8.00 -16.86 8.72
N LEU A 21 -8.10 -15.91 7.79
CA LEU A 21 -9.30 -15.09 7.59
C LEU A 21 -10.48 -15.95 7.12
N LEU A 22 -10.28 -16.82 6.11
CA LEU A 22 -11.32 -17.71 5.59
C LEU A 22 -11.84 -18.69 6.65
N LEU A 23 -10.94 -19.19 7.49
CA LEU A 23 -11.27 -20.06 8.62
C LEU A 23 -11.78 -19.29 9.86
N LYS A 24 -11.97 -17.96 9.76
CA LYS A 24 -12.42 -17.07 10.83
C LYS A 24 -11.57 -17.12 12.10
N ARG A 25 -10.27 -17.47 11.98
CA ARG A 25 -9.29 -17.44 13.07
C ARG A 25 -8.80 -16.02 13.36
N ILE A 26 -8.86 -15.16 12.35
CA ILE A 26 -8.65 -13.72 12.44
C ILE A 26 -9.83 -13.02 11.77
N ASP A 27 -10.09 -11.78 12.18
CA ASP A 27 -11.07 -10.91 11.52
C ASP A 27 -10.41 -10.07 10.40
N GLN A 28 -11.21 -9.25 9.74
CA GLN A 28 -10.75 -8.33 8.69
C GLN A 28 -9.64 -7.40 9.18
N LEU A 29 -9.73 -6.92 10.42
CA LEU A 29 -8.76 -6.00 11.00
C LEU A 29 -7.41 -6.70 11.23
N GLY A 30 -7.45 -7.89 11.84
CA GLY A 30 -6.30 -8.75 12.06
C GLY A 30 -5.62 -9.15 10.74
N TYR A 31 -6.39 -9.46 9.71
CA TYR A 31 -5.87 -9.72 8.37
C TYR A 31 -5.11 -8.52 7.80
N ARG A 32 -5.72 -7.33 7.81
CA ARG A 32 -5.08 -6.10 7.30
C ARG A 32 -3.82 -5.73 8.08
N ARG A 33 -3.84 -5.90 9.40
CA ARG A 33 -2.66 -5.69 10.27
C ARG A 33 -1.53 -6.62 9.88
N ARG A 34 -1.80 -7.91 9.76
CA ARG A 34 -0.79 -8.94 9.43
C ARG A 34 -0.16 -8.69 8.06
N ILE A 35 -0.95 -8.24 7.09
CA ILE A 35 -0.44 -7.81 5.78
C ILE A 35 0.48 -6.60 5.90
N CYS A 36 0.02 -5.52 6.56
CA CYS A 36 0.81 -4.29 6.65
C CYS A 36 2.13 -4.51 7.39
N GLU A 37 2.09 -5.15 8.55
CA GLU A 37 3.29 -5.45 9.35
C GLU A 37 4.23 -6.40 8.61
N GLY A 38 3.69 -7.43 7.95
CA GLY A 38 4.45 -8.36 7.14
C GLY A 38 5.17 -7.67 5.96
N MET A 39 4.45 -6.81 5.23
CA MET A 39 5.04 -6.01 4.15
C MET A 39 6.11 -5.04 4.68
N GLN A 40 5.83 -4.34 5.77
CA GLN A 40 6.77 -3.39 6.38
C GLN A 40 8.08 -4.08 6.76
N MET A 41 7.98 -5.23 7.43
CA MET A 41 9.13 -6.03 7.86
C MET A 41 9.89 -6.60 6.65
N HIS A 42 9.19 -7.18 5.69
CA HIS A 42 9.80 -7.81 4.52
C HIS A 42 10.57 -6.81 3.65
N PHE A 43 9.95 -5.67 3.33
CA PHE A 43 10.59 -4.62 2.52
C PHE A 43 11.49 -3.68 3.32
N ARG A 44 11.56 -3.84 4.65
CA ARG A 44 12.30 -2.98 5.58
C ARG A 44 11.99 -1.50 5.38
N CYS A 45 10.73 -1.20 5.07
CA CYS A 45 10.28 0.17 4.88
C CYS A 45 9.76 0.76 6.19
N THR A 46 9.73 2.08 6.29
CA THR A 46 9.20 2.77 7.47
C THR A 46 7.68 2.81 7.49
N ARG A 47 7.04 2.55 6.35
CA ARG A 47 5.58 2.61 6.17
C ARG A 47 5.13 1.60 5.12
N ALA A 48 4.09 0.84 5.45
CA ALA A 48 3.37 -0.02 4.52
C ALA A 48 1.87 0.21 4.69
N SER A 49 1.13 0.31 3.59
CA SER A 49 -0.30 0.58 3.60
C SER A 49 -1.04 -0.28 2.60
N VAL A 50 -2.23 -0.73 2.97
CA VAL A 50 -3.14 -1.47 2.10
C VAL A 50 -4.23 -0.54 1.60
N TRP A 51 -4.46 -0.59 0.30
CA TRP A 51 -5.44 0.22 -0.39
C TRP A 51 -6.45 -0.67 -1.10
N ARG A 52 -7.72 -0.30 -1.02
CA ARG A 52 -8.78 -0.92 -1.81
C ARG A 52 -9.01 -0.07 -3.05
N PHE A 53 -8.79 -0.67 -4.21
CA PHE A 53 -9.19 -0.11 -5.49
C PHE A 53 -10.70 -0.33 -5.66
N ALA A 54 -11.45 0.73 -5.96
CA ALA A 54 -12.91 0.68 -6.14
C ALA A 54 -13.37 1.70 -7.18
N GLY A 55 -14.60 1.53 -7.69
CA GLY A 55 -15.20 2.39 -8.70
C GLY A 55 -14.83 2.02 -10.13
N GLU A 56 -15.46 2.70 -11.09
CA GLU A 56 -15.27 2.52 -12.54
C GLU A 56 -15.19 3.88 -13.24
N GLY A 57 -14.60 3.91 -14.44
CA GLY A 57 -14.38 5.14 -15.20
C GLY A 57 -13.74 6.25 -14.35
N ASP A 58 -14.29 7.46 -14.43
CA ASP A 58 -13.79 8.64 -13.71
C ASP A 58 -14.10 8.64 -12.21
N GLU A 59 -14.87 7.67 -11.70
CA GLU A 59 -15.22 7.53 -10.29
C GLU A 59 -14.28 6.56 -9.54
N ARG A 60 -13.16 6.16 -10.17
CA ARG A 60 -12.18 5.27 -9.54
C ARG A 60 -11.49 5.96 -8.37
N VAL A 61 -11.33 5.19 -7.29
CA VAL A 61 -10.69 5.62 -6.05
C VAL A 61 -9.78 4.54 -5.48
N LEU A 62 -8.77 5.00 -4.74
CA LEU A 62 -7.95 4.19 -3.84
C LEU A 62 -8.30 4.61 -2.42
N ALA A 63 -9.01 3.76 -1.69
CA ALA A 63 -9.32 3.99 -0.29
C ALA A 63 -8.30 3.28 0.60
N ARG A 64 -7.56 4.00 1.43
CA ARG A 64 -6.63 3.38 2.37
C ARG A 64 -7.42 2.64 3.43
N VAL A 65 -7.25 1.32 3.51
CA VAL A 65 -7.96 0.48 4.48
C VAL A 65 -7.11 0.14 5.69
N ALA A 66 -5.78 0.24 5.58
CA ALA A 66 -4.85 0.07 6.69
C ALA A 66 -3.48 0.69 6.40
N VAL A 67 -2.76 1.03 7.47
CA VAL A 67 -1.35 1.42 7.42
C VAL A 67 -0.62 0.94 8.67
N CYS A 68 0.63 0.51 8.49
CA CYS A 68 1.60 0.33 9.56
C CYS A 68 2.76 1.30 9.32
N GLU A 69 3.06 2.12 10.31
CA GLU A 69 4.14 3.11 10.29
C GLU A 69 4.76 3.27 11.69
N ARG A 70 5.66 4.24 11.91
CA ARG A 70 6.33 4.42 13.21
C ARG A 70 5.39 4.53 14.41
N GLY A 71 4.18 5.05 14.21
CA GLY A 71 3.13 5.15 15.25
C GLY A 71 2.38 3.84 15.51
N GLY A 72 2.71 2.77 14.81
CA GLY A 72 2.03 1.48 14.86
C GLY A 72 1.02 1.31 13.72
N PHE A 73 0.11 0.36 13.94
CA PHE A 73 -0.96 0.04 13.00
C PHE A 73 -2.18 0.95 13.21
N SER A 74 -2.75 1.44 12.11
CA SER A 74 -4.05 2.13 12.11
C SER A 74 -4.94 1.66 10.97
N GLU A 75 -6.26 1.68 11.21
CA GLU A 75 -7.28 1.37 10.20
C GLU A 75 -7.71 2.63 9.45
N GLY A 76 -8.01 2.47 8.16
CA GLY A 76 -8.60 3.53 7.35
C GLY A 76 -7.65 4.67 6.99
N GLY A 77 -8.23 5.76 6.51
CA GLY A 77 -7.51 6.98 6.19
C GLY A 77 -7.99 7.61 4.88
N PRO A 78 -7.08 8.27 4.15
CA PRO A 78 -7.43 9.09 3.01
C PRO A 78 -7.92 8.26 1.83
N ILE A 79 -8.69 8.93 0.98
CA ILE A 79 -9.16 8.43 -0.30
C ILE A 79 -8.48 9.24 -1.38
N LEU A 80 -7.80 8.57 -2.30
CA LEU A 80 -7.23 9.20 -3.48
C LEU A 80 -8.22 9.00 -4.64
N HIS A 81 -8.49 10.08 -5.37
CA HIS A 81 -9.42 10.06 -6.50
C HIS A 81 -8.65 10.08 -7.82
N GLN A 82 -9.07 9.28 -8.81
CA GLN A 82 -8.43 9.29 -10.13
C GLN A 82 -8.46 10.68 -10.78
N ARG A 83 -9.56 11.42 -10.61
CA ARG A 83 -9.69 12.81 -11.11
C ARG A 83 -8.60 13.76 -10.60
N GLN A 84 -8.02 13.47 -9.43
CA GLN A 84 -6.96 14.27 -8.82
C GLN A 84 -5.57 13.78 -9.21
N TYR A 85 -5.40 12.47 -9.38
CA TYR A 85 -4.10 11.82 -9.55
C TYR A 85 -4.07 10.92 -10.80
N GLY A 86 -4.51 11.46 -11.94
CA GLY A 86 -4.81 10.66 -13.14
C GLY A 86 -3.62 9.85 -13.63
N ARG A 87 -2.45 10.48 -13.73
CA ARG A 87 -1.22 9.83 -14.21
C ARG A 87 -0.80 8.64 -13.34
N TYR A 88 -0.94 8.79 -12.03
CA TYR A 88 -0.60 7.73 -11.08
C TYR A 88 -1.56 6.53 -11.23
N PHE A 89 -2.86 6.80 -11.34
CA PHE A 89 -3.86 5.76 -11.57
C PHE A 89 -3.65 5.02 -12.89
N ASP A 90 -3.40 5.76 -13.97
CA ASP A 90 -3.15 5.17 -15.30
C ASP A 90 -1.92 4.26 -15.28
N GLU A 91 -0.83 4.69 -14.63
CA GLU A 91 0.36 3.86 -14.49
C GLU A 91 0.08 2.60 -13.67
N LEU A 92 -0.60 2.74 -12.53
CA LEU A 92 -0.93 1.60 -11.66
C LEU A 92 -1.82 0.59 -12.38
N MET A 93 -2.82 1.04 -13.14
CA MET A 93 -3.70 0.17 -13.92
C MET A 93 -2.96 -0.52 -15.07
N ARG A 94 -2.03 0.19 -15.74
CA ARG A 94 -1.26 -0.34 -16.86
C ARG A 94 -0.21 -1.36 -16.43
N SER A 95 0.50 -1.11 -15.34
CA SER A 95 1.64 -1.91 -14.90
C SER A 95 1.29 -2.96 -13.85
N GLY A 96 0.18 -2.80 -13.13
CA GLY A 96 -0.21 -3.62 -11.97
C GLY A 96 0.68 -3.44 -10.74
N VAL A 97 1.97 -3.20 -10.94
CA VAL A 97 2.96 -2.86 -9.92
C VAL A 97 3.75 -1.66 -10.38
N TYR A 98 3.75 -0.63 -9.54
CA TYR A 98 4.53 0.58 -9.78
C TYR A 98 5.61 0.74 -8.71
N ARG A 99 6.85 0.92 -9.15
CA ARG A 99 8.03 1.10 -8.30
C ARG A 99 8.69 2.43 -8.64
N CYS A 100 8.94 3.24 -7.62
CA CYS A 100 9.66 4.49 -7.71
C CYS A 100 10.86 4.47 -6.75
N ALA A 101 12.03 4.94 -7.20
CA ALA A 101 13.24 5.00 -6.38
C ALA A 101 13.36 6.33 -5.61
N ASP A 102 13.01 7.44 -6.24
CA ASP A 102 12.91 8.77 -5.62
C ASP A 102 11.62 9.43 -6.11
N VAL A 103 10.66 9.57 -5.19
CA VAL A 103 9.33 10.09 -5.50
C VAL A 103 9.36 11.54 -5.98
N ARG A 104 10.35 12.33 -5.58
CA ARG A 104 10.45 13.73 -6.02
C ARG A 104 10.87 13.91 -7.48
N GLN A 105 11.49 12.88 -8.04
CA GLN A 105 12.02 12.93 -9.40
C GLN A 105 11.13 12.16 -10.37
N ASP A 106 10.05 11.55 -9.89
CA ASP A 106 9.19 10.75 -10.73
C ASP A 106 7.96 11.55 -11.19
N PRO A 107 7.92 11.93 -12.48
CA PRO A 107 6.87 12.79 -13.02
C PRO A 107 5.46 12.15 -12.99
N LYS A 108 5.37 10.85 -12.72
CA LYS A 108 4.09 10.14 -12.54
C LYS A 108 3.51 10.33 -11.14
N LEU A 109 4.34 10.76 -10.20
CA LEU A 109 3.95 11.01 -8.81
C LEU A 109 3.90 12.49 -8.45
N ASP A 110 4.28 13.43 -9.32
CA ASP A 110 4.31 14.87 -9.01
C ASP A 110 3.04 15.37 -8.29
N GLU A 111 1.86 15.02 -8.82
CA GLU A 111 0.55 15.37 -8.26
C GLU A 111 0.36 14.78 -6.86
N LEU A 112 0.77 13.53 -6.65
CA LEU A 112 0.67 12.84 -5.37
C LEU A 112 1.75 13.29 -4.37
N ALA A 113 2.94 13.66 -4.87
CA ALA A 113 4.09 14.04 -4.07
C ALA A 113 3.83 15.35 -3.32
N ALA A 114 3.31 16.34 -4.04
CA ALA A 114 2.99 17.66 -3.50
C ALA A 114 1.87 17.61 -2.44
N ASP A 115 0.79 16.87 -2.72
CA ASP A 115 -0.42 16.95 -1.91
C ASP A 115 -0.49 15.87 -0.82
N TYR A 116 -0.13 14.64 -1.16
CA TYR A 116 -0.31 13.49 -0.27
C TYR A 116 0.96 13.14 0.50
N LEU A 117 2.09 13.01 -0.19
CA LEU A 117 3.32 12.47 0.41
C LEU A 117 4.05 13.47 1.29
N ALA A 118 4.01 14.76 0.92
CA ALA A 118 4.55 15.83 1.75
C ALA A 118 3.94 15.83 3.17
N GLY A 119 2.64 15.55 3.29
CA GLY A 119 1.92 15.45 4.57
C GLY A 119 2.42 14.33 5.49
N PHE A 120 3.15 13.35 4.97
CA PHE A 120 3.74 12.25 5.73
C PHE A 120 5.26 12.35 5.89
N GLY A 121 5.84 13.51 5.55
CA GLY A 121 7.28 13.73 5.66
C GLY A 121 8.11 12.85 4.72
N VAL A 122 7.48 12.29 3.68
CA VAL A 122 8.18 11.66 2.56
C VAL A 122 8.79 12.80 1.76
N ARG A 123 10.10 12.99 1.91
CA ARG A 123 10.89 14.08 1.34
C ARG A 123 12.00 13.56 0.47
#